data_AF-A0A7S3LFJ5-F1
#
_entry.id   AF-A0A7S3LFJ5-F1
#
_cell.length_a   1.000
_cell.length_b   1.000
_cell.length_c   1.000
_cell.angle_alpha   90.00
_cell.angle_beta   90.00
_cell.angle_gamma   90.00
#
_symmetry.space_group_name_H-M   'P 1'
#
loop_
_entity.id
_entity.type
_entity.pdbx_description
1 polymer ?
#
loop_
_entity_poly.entity_id
_entity_poly.type
_entity_poly.pdbx_seq_one_letter_code
_entity_poly.pdbx_strand_id
1 'polypeptide(L)'
;KGSFCITSLRRNTIVMASFALLLSLLLTITWLQNQAVAVSTDELVELIRDLKGTDERIMRWNANDHTAERQTEGACEKMPEVAALLVKEKDDTRLRLGCEYATWCITDNPYQRAEFSKQEGIHKAVVNIVKTGSPEASAVASHLIYIASFANEQNHQGFYQAGAVEALADIIVDKTALAVEVMWAAAALQNLAASYCATRHDGRCYWTWNGKDDHVTVNTKKMPIISDGSPVRLAALEIPNLIPMLQYWACQGPVPGPAKKGNILPGENAVAGRDDKNPAIIPWAAVGALKNLALEKASHPLIDGPSMKCYCQLKDSYDWLEELKGNDLLLFLRPHDPCWNDEEYTALCIDDLFLDKEGYYCDGYEEADEEECEEEDIFTGKPASEKCCG
;
A
#
# COMPACT_ATOMS: atom_id res chain seq x y z
N LYS A 1 -48.80 28.08 63.01
CA LYS A 1 -47.45 28.39 62.47
C LYS A 1 -46.61 27.12 62.54
N GLY A 2 -46.01 26.68 61.42
CA GLY A 2 -44.96 25.66 61.42
C GLY A 2 -45.38 24.27 60.90
N SER A 3 -45.56 24.13 59.58
CA SER A 3 -45.57 22.82 58.92
C SER A 3 -45.16 22.98 57.45
N PHE A 4 -43.88 23.24 57.21
CA PHE A 4 -43.28 23.31 55.87
C PHE A 4 -41.76 23.15 56.03
N CYS A 5 -41.18 22.02 55.61
CA CYS A 5 -39.75 21.82 55.22
C CYS A 5 -39.18 20.39 55.38
N ILE A 6 -39.97 19.30 55.28
CA ILE A 6 -39.38 17.93 55.29
C ILE A 6 -39.44 17.23 53.93
N THR A 7 -40.34 17.64 53.03
CA THR A 7 -40.50 17.01 51.70
C THR A 7 -39.42 17.40 50.68
N SER A 8 -38.74 18.54 50.85
CA SER A 8 -37.71 19.01 49.91
C SER A 8 -36.39 18.22 50.01
N LEU A 9 -35.93 17.91 51.23
CA LEU A 9 -34.66 17.19 51.43
C LEU A 9 -34.68 15.75 50.90
N ARG A 10 -35.81 15.04 51.02
CA ARG A 10 -35.92 13.67 50.50
C ARG A 10 -35.85 13.60 48.97
N ARG A 11 -36.37 14.61 48.27
CA ARG A 11 -36.38 14.64 46.80
C ARG A 11 -34.97 14.82 46.23
N ASN A 12 -34.16 15.69 46.82
CA ASN A 12 -32.78 15.92 46.38
C ASN A 12 -31.86 14.71 46.63
N THR A 13 -32.10 13.97 47.72
CA THR A 13 -31.29 12.78 48.05
C THR A 13 -31.54 11.64 47.05
N ILE A 14 -32.78 11.46 46.62
CA ILE A 14 -33.15 10.44 45.61
C ILE A 14 -32.55 10.79 44.25
N VAL A 15 -32.61 12.06 43.83
CA VAL A 15 -32.05 12.50 42.53
C VAL A 15 -30.54 12.31 42.48
N MET A 16 -29.81 12.64 43.55
CA MET A 16 -28.35 12.44 43.60
C MET A 16 -27.96 10.96 43.61
N ALA A 17 -28.70 10.11 44.32
CA ALA A 17 -28.46 8.67 44.31
C ALA A 17 -28.70 8.06 42.92
N SER A 18 -29.77 8.48 42.23
CA SER A 18 -30.05 8.04 40.86
C SER A 18 -28.97 8.50 39.87
N PHE A 19 -28.47 9.73 40.01
CA PHE A 19 -27.39 10.23 39.16
C PHE A 19 -26.06 9.49 39.39
N ALA A 20 -25.72 9.21 40.65
CA ALA A 20 -24.53 8.43 40.99
C ALA A 20 -24.61 6.98 40.47
N LEU A 21 -25.79 6.34 40.53
CA LEU A 21 -26.01 5.01 39.96
C LEU A 21 -25.91 5.01 38.43
N LEU A 22 -26.48 6.01 37.75
CA LEU A 22 -26.37 6.17 36.30
C LEU A 22 -24.92 6.42 35.87
N LEU A 23 -24.19 7.27 36.59
CA LEU A 23 -22.78 7.54 36.31
C LEU A 23 -21.92 6.28 36.57
N SER A 24 -22.18 5.56 37.66
CA SER A 24 -21.49 4.29 37.93
C SER A 24 -21.79 3.24 36.86
N LEU A 25 -23.04 3.16 36.37
CA LEU A 25 -23.43 2.24 35.31
C LEU A 25 -22.78 2.62 33.97
N LEU A 26 -22.71 3.92 33.65
CA LEU A 26 -22.00 4.40 32.47
C LEU A 26 -20.49 4.13 32.57
N LEU A 27 -19.90 4.29 33.75
CA LEU A 27 -18.49 3.98 33.98
C LEU A 27 -18.21 2.48 33.91
N THR A 28 -19.10 1.61 34.41
CA THR A 28 -18.94 0.17 34.26
C THR A 28 -19.20 -0.30 32.85
N ILE A 29 -20.17 0.27 32.13
CA ILE A 29 -20.40 -0.03 30.71
C ILE A 29 -19.19 0.40 29.87
N THR A 30 -18.66 1.61 30.08
CA THR A 30 -17.45 2.07 29.36
C THR A 30 -16.20 1.28 29.75
N TRP A 31 -16.07 0.86 31.00
CA TRP A 31 -14.98 -0.02 31.44
C TRP A 31 -15.10 -1.43 30.84
N LEU A 32 -16.30 -2.02 30.82
CA LEU A 32 -16.57 -3.32 30.19
C LEU A 32 -16.42 -3.26 28.67
N GLN A 33 -16.83 -2.16 28.03
CA GLN A 33 -16.59 -1.93 26.60
C GLN A 33 -15.10 -1.71 26.30
N ASN A 34 -14.34 -1.10 27.20
CA ASN A 34 -12.87 -1.05 27.10
C ASN A 34 -12.18 -2.37 27.41
N GLN A 35 -12.89 -3.33 28.01
CA GLN A 35 -12.47 -4.73 28.13
C GLN A 35 -12.96 -5.60 26.95
N ALA A 36 -13.40 -5.00 25.84
CA ALA A 36 -13.49 -5.73 24.58
C ALA A 36 -12.21 -6.55 24.43
N VAL A 37 -12.36 -7.87 24.45
CA VAL A 37 -11.27 -8.82 24.67
C VAL A 37 -10.23 -8.55 23.61
N ALA A 38 -9.11 -7.97 24.01
CA ALA A 38 -8.02 -7.68 23.10
C ALA A 38 -7.55 -9.03 22.51
N VAL A 39 -7.48 -9.11 21.18
CA VAL A 39 -7.03 -10.31 20.47
C VAL A 39 -5.69 -10.75 21.07
N SER A 40 -5.64 -11.97 21.56
CA SER A 40 -4.43 -12.47 22.24
C SER A 40 -3.32 -12.75 21.23
N THR A 41 -2.08 -12.90 21.70
CA THR A 41 -0.95 -13.23 20.81
C THR A 41 -1.16 -14.58 20.13
N ASP A 42 -1.58 -15.60 20.90
CA ASP A 42 -1.87 -16.93 20.37
C ASP A 42 -3.02 -16.89 19.37
N GLU A 43 -4.07 -16.12 19.66
CA GLU A 43 -5.20 -15.92 18.73
C GLU A 43 -4.76 -15.26 17.42
N LEU A 44 -3.89 -14.24 17.47
CA LEU A 44 -3.33 -13.63 16.24
C LEU A 44 -2.53 -14.66 15.43
N VAL A 45 -1.69 -15.47 16.07
CA VAL A 45 -0.92 -16.52 15.38
C VAL A 45 -1.86 -17.52 14.70
N GLU A 46 -2.92 -17.93 15.39
CA GLU A 46 -3.93 -18.85 14.86
C GLU A 46 -4.69 -18.27 13.68
N LEU A 47 -5.14 -17.02 13.78
CA LEU A 47 -5.82 -16.30 12.70
C LEU A 47 -4.94 -16.11 11.47
N ILE A 48 -3.67 -15.72 11.66
CA ILE A 48 -2.71 -15.56 10.56
C ILE A 48 -2.44 -16.92 9.90
N ARG A 49 -2.27 -17.98 10.69
CA ARG A 49 -2.05 -19.33 10.15
C ARG A 49 -3.24 -19.80 9.33
N ASP A 50 -4.46 -19.55 9.81
CA ASP A 50 -5.69 -19.88 9.11
C ASP A 50 -5.81 -19.12 7.78
N LEU A 51 -5.58 -17.80 7.77
CA LEU A 51 -5.59 -16.98 6.55
C LEU A 51 -4.50 -17.38 5.56
N LYS A 52 -3.26 -17.55 6.04
CA LYS A 52 -2.08 -17.82 5.22
C LYS A 52 -2.11 -19.21 4.58
N GLY A 53 -2.59 -20.22 5.31
CA GLY A 53 -2.47 -21.61 4.90
C GLY A 53 -1.03 -22.01 4.60
N THR A 54 -0.75 -22.32 3.34
CA THR A 54 0.59 -22.70 2.84
C THR A 54 1.27 -21.60 2.00
N ASP A 55 0.70 -20.40 1.93
CA ASP A 55 1.27 -19.30 1.16
C ASP A 55 2.51 -18.73 1.86
N GLU A 56 3.69 -19.07 1.37
CA GLU A 56 4.96 -18.57 1.90
C GLU A 56 5.57 -17.45 1.06
N ARG A 57 4.83 -16.90 0.07
CA ARG A 57 5.35 -15.84 -0.80
C ARG A 57 5.71 -14.59 0.02
N ILE A 58 6.86 -14.00 -0.26
CA ILE A 58 7.18 -12.64 0.22
C ILE A 58 6.24 -11.65 -0.46
N MET A 59 6.31 -11.59 -1.78
CA MET A 59 5.51 -10.66 -2.56
C MET A 59 4.12 -11.25 -2.81
N ARG A 60 3.09 -10.53 -2.34
CA ARG A 60 1.69 -10.94 -2.40
C ARG A 60 0.89 -9.86 -3.11
N TRP A 61 0.92 -9.89 -4.44
CA TRP A 61 0.13 -8.98 -5.27
C TRP A 61 -1.36 -9.35 -5.26
N ASN A 62 -1.67 -10.62 -5.01
CA ASN A 62 -3.02 -11.14 -4.89
C ASN A 62 -3.15 -12.13 -3.73
N ALA A 63 -4.39 -12.33 -3.27
CA ALA A 63 -4.73 -13.47 -2.42
C ALA A 63 -4.66 -14.75 -3.27
N ASN A 64 -4.07 -15.82 -2.75
CA ASN A 64 -4.26 -17.14 -3.36
C ASN A 64 -5.65 -17.69 -3.04
N ASP A 65 -6.05 -18.79 -3.69
CA ASP A 65 -7.39 -19.39 -3.52
C ASP A 65 -7.75 -19.63 -2.05
N HIS A 66 -6.81 -20.17 -1.26
CA HIS A 66 -7.00 -20.43 0.17
C HIS A 66 -7.25 -19.13 0.94
N THR A 67 -6.41 -18.11 0.75
CA THR A 67 -6.55 -16.82 1.43
C THR A 67 -7.88 -16.16 1.07
N ALA A 68 -8.24 -16.16 -0.22
CA ALA A 68 -9.49 -15.58 -0.71
C ALA A 68 -10.71 -16.31 -0.10
N GLU A 69 -10.71 -17.64 -0.09
CA GLU A 69 -11.75 -18.44 0.56
C GLU A 69 -11.92 -18.05 2.04
N ARG A 70 -10.83 -18.07 2.81
CA ARG A 70 -10.88 -17.73 4.25
C ARG A 70 -11.32 -16.30 4.53
N GLN A 71 -10.92 -15.32 3.71
CA GLN A 71 -11.40 -13.95 3.81
C GLN A 71 -12.94 -13.87 3.66
N THR A 72 -13.53 -14.66 2.74
CA THR A 72 -14.99 -14.71 2.53
C THR A 72 -15.74 -15.48 3.63
N GLU A 73 -15.08 -16.45 4.27
CA GLU A 73 -15.64 -17.27 5.35
C GLU A 73 -15.57 -16.62 6.74
N GLY A 74 -15.20 -15.34 6.83
CA GLY A 74 -15.22 -14.58 8.08
C GLY A 74 -13.91 -14.63 8.87
N ALA A 75 -12.80 -15.13 8.31
CA ALA A 75 -11.50 -15.08 9.00
C ALA A 75 -11.03 -13.64 9.30
N CYS A 76 -11.63 -12.65 8.63
CA CYS A 76 -11.38 -11.21 8.80
C CYS A 76 -12.36 -10.49 9.74
N GLU A 77 -13.26 -11.20 10.44
CA GLU A 77 -14.22 -10.59 11.37
C GLU A 77 -13.56 -9.85 12.54
N LYS A 78 -12.29 -10.18 12.86
CA LYS A 78 -11.51 -9.55 13.94
C LYS A 78 -10.76 -8.29 13.52
N MET A 79 -10.92 -7.82 12.28
CA MET A 79 -10.27 -6.60 11.79
C MET A 79 -10.50 -5.38 12.69
N PRO A 80 -11.72 -5.07 13.18
CA PRO A 80 -11.93 -3.93 14.05
C PRO A 80 -11.16 -4.03 15.38
N GLU A 81 -11.14 -5.21 16.01
CA GLU A 81 -10.38 -5.42 17.25
C GLU A 81 -8.87 -5.36 17.03
N VAL A 82 -8.37 -5.88 15.90
CA VAL A 82 -6.94 -5.81 15.57
C VAL A 82 -6.53 -4.38 15.21
N ALA A 83 -7.35 -3.61 14.49
CA ALA A 83 -7.07 -2.20 14.24
C ALA A 83 -7.03 -1.41 15.56
N ALA A 84 -7.96 -1.66 16.49
CA ALA A 84 -7.94 -1.05 17.81
C ALA A 84 -6.72 -1.46 18.65
N LEU A 85 -6.24 -2.71 18.51
CA LEU A 85 -4.99 -3.19 19.09
C LEU A 85 -3.81 -2.38 18.56
N LEU A 86 -3.68 -2.21 17.24
CA LEU A 86 -2.56 -1.47 16.64
C LEU A 86 -2.45 -0.02 17.14
N VAL A 87 -3.58 0.62 17.49
CA VAL A 87 -3.59 1.98 18.03
C VAL A 87 -3.12 2.07 19.49
N LYS A 88 -3.34 1.02 20.29
CA LYS A 88 -3.13 1.05 21.75
C LYS A 88 -1.91 0.28 22.23
N GLU A 89 -1.51 -0.75 21.49
CA GLU A 89 -0.46 -1.68 21.84
C GLU A 89 0.94 -1.04 21.78
N LYS A 90 1.86 -1.57 22.57
CA LYS A 90 3.27 -1.16 22.63
C LYS A 90 4.24 -2.34 22.50
N ASP A 91 3.76 -3.57 22.60
CA ASP A 91 4.57 -4.76 22.40
C ASP A 91 4.83 -5.00 20.90
N ASP A 92 6.10 -4.94 20.50
CA ASP A 92 6.51 -5.07 19.09
C ASP A 92 6.06 -6.39 18.46
N THR A 93 5.99 -7.48 19.25
CA THR A 93 5.54 -8.78 18.72
C THR A 93 4.06 -8.75 18.37
N ARG A 94 3.23 -8.18 19.25
CA ARG A 94 1.79 -8.02 19.02
C ARG A 94 1.50 -7.01 17.91
N LEU A 95 2.27 -5.93 17.82
CA LEU A 95 2.18 -4.95 16.74
C LEU A 95 2.51 -5.61 15.38
N ARG A 96 3.62 -6.35 15.30
CA ARG A 96 4.01 -7.11 14.10
C ARG A 96 2.91 -8.08 13.67
N LEU A 97 2.39 -8.90 14.60
CA LEU A 97 1.33 -9.86 14.32
C LEU A 97 0.03 -9.16 13.89
N GLY A 98 -0.35 -8.06 14.55
CA GLY A 98 -1.51 -7.27 14.17
C GLY A 98 -1.41 -6.71 12.74
N CYS A 99 -0.23 -6.18 12.37
CA CYS A 99 0.02 -5.72 11.01
C CYS A 99 0.00 -6.88 10.00
N GLU A 100 0.53 -8.05 10.36
CA GLU A 100 0.54 -9.23 9.50
C GLU A 100 -0.90 -9.73 9.23
N TYR A 101 -1.71 -9.88 10.28
CA TYR A 101 -3.13 -10.23 10.17
C TYR A 101 -3.88 -9.22 9.30
N ALA A 102 -3.70 -7.93 9.58
CA ALA A 102 -4.36 -6.88 8.80
C ALA A 102 -3.98 -6.98 7.32
N THR A 103 -2.69 -7.15 7.01
CA THR A 103 -2.18 -7.30 5.63
C THR A 103 -2.86 -8.47 4.92
N TRP A 104 -2.95 -9.64 5.55
CA TRP A 104 -3.62 -10.81 4.97
C TRP A 104 -5.09 -10.57 4.67
N CYS A 105 -5.79 -9.86 5.54
CA CYS A 105 -7.20 -9.57 5.36
C CYS A 105 -7.51 -8.53 4.28
N ILE A 106 -6.58 -7.62 4.01
CA ILE A 106 -6.79 -6.54 3.04
C ILE A 106 -6.20 -6.82 1.66
N THR A 107 -5.35 -7.85 1.54
CA THR A 107 -4.76 -8.26 0.27
C THR A 107 -5.87 -8.70 -0.67
N ASP A 108 -5.95 -8.04 -1.84
CA ASP A 108 -7.00 -8.24 -2.85
C ASP A 108 -8.44 -8.08 -2.30
N ASN A 109 -8.61 -7.27 -1.25
CA ASN A 109 -9.90 -7.10 -0.59
C ASN A 109 -10.19 -5.61 -0.33
N PRO A 110 -10.75 -4.87 -1.31
CA PRO A 110 -11.00 -3.44 -1.19
C PRO A 110 -11.99 -3.09 -0.05
N TYR A 111 -12.93 -3.98 0.24
CA TYR A 111 -13.86 -3.81 1.37
C TYR A 111 -13.10 -3.78 2.70
N GLN A 112 -12.22 -4.76 2.95
CA GLN A 112 -11.42 -4.80 4.17
C GLN A 112 -10.40 -3.67 4.23
N ARG A 113 -9.83 -3.21 3.09
CA ARG A 113 -9.01 -1.99 3.04
C ARG A 113 -9.77 -0.77 3.54
N ALA A 114 -11.04 -0.63 3.14
CA ALA A 114 -11.92 0.46 3.56
C ALA A 114 -12.43 0.28 5.00
N GLU A 115 -12.56 -0.94 5.52
CA GLU A 115 -12.91 -1.17 6.93
C GLU A 115 -11.74 -0.78 7.84
N PHE A 116 -10.51 -1.18 7.47
CA PHE A 116 -9.29 -0.87 8.21
C PHE A 116 -9.14 0.64 8.48
N SER A 117 -9.50 1.49 7.52
CA SER A 117 -9.40 2.96 7.61
C SER A 117 -10.36 3.60 8.62
N LYS A 118 -11.41 2.88 9.06
CA LYS A 118 -12.43 3.42 9.97
C LYS A 118 -11.94 3.56 11.41
N GLN A 119 -10.88 2.85 11.79
CA GLN A 119 -10.30 2.97 13.12
C GLN A 119 -9.58 4.31 13.26
N GLU A 120 -10.09 5.19 14.12
CA GLU A 120 -9.46 6.47 14.40
C GLU A 120 -8.02 6.27 14.89
N GLY A 121 -7.08 7.04 14.32
CA GLY A 121 -5.67 7.01 14.68
C GLY A 121 -4.86 5.87 14.04
N ILE A 122 -5.48 4.99 13.26
CA ILE A 122 -4.81 3.80 12.70
C ILE A 122 -3.60 4.15 11.83
N HIS A 123 -3.70 5.16 10.96
CA HIS A 123 -2.60 5.55 10.07
C HIS A 123 -1.38 6.01 10.85
N LYS A 124 -1.59 6.86 11.87
CA LYS A 124 -0.53 7.33 12.77
C LYS A 124 0.08 6.18 13.58
N ALA A 125 -0.74 5.25 14.03
CA ALA A 125 -0.27 4.08 14.76
C ALA A 125 0.65 3.22 13.89
N VAL A 126 0.24 2.86 12.68
CA VAL A 126 1.07 2.08 11.75
C VAL A 126 2.35 2.80 11.36
N VAL A 127 2.30 4.11 11.07
CA VAL A 127 3.52 4.90 10.81
C VAL A 127 4.47 4.92 12.02
N ASN A 128 3.95 4.92 13.25
CA ASN A 128 4.80 4.78 14.43
C ASN A 128 5.44 3.39 14.53
N ILE A 129 4.74 2.33 14.08
CA ILE A 129 5.29 0.96 14.03
C ILE A 129 6.45 0.88 13.03
N VAL A 130 6.33 1.54 11.86
CA VAL A 130 7.44 1.69 10.90
C VAL A 130 8.68 2.33 11.56
N LYS A 131 8.47 3.29 12.46
CA LYS A 131 9.54 3.98 13.19
C LYS A 131 10.04 3.21 14.42
N THR A 132 9.52 2.01 14.71
CA THR A 132 10.02 1.21 15.82
C THR A 132 11.46 0.75 15.55
N GLY A 133 12.20 0.42 16.61
CA GLY A 133 13.52 -0.19 16.47
C GLY A 133 13.48 -1.70 16.18
N SER A 134 12.30 -2.26 15.87
CA SER A 134 12.09 -3.69 15.59
C SER A 134 12.01 -3.91 14.08
N PRO A 135 13.07 -4.47 13.45
CA PRO A 135 13.11 -4.68 12.01
C PRO A 135 11.90 -5.43 11.45
N GLU A 136 11.47 -6.49 12.15
CA GLU A 136 10.36 -7.31 11.72
C GLU A 136 9.02 -6.57 11.80
N ALA A 137 8.80 -5.77 12.87
CA ALA A 137 7.59 -4.96 12.98
C ALA A 137 7.56 -3.83 11.94
N SER A 138 8.69 -3.18 11.72
CA SER A 138 8.89 -2.14 10.71
C SER A 138 8.60 -2.64 9.29
N ALA A 139 9.17 -3.80 8.90
CA ALA A 139 8.94 -4.42 7.61
C ALA A 139 7.46 -4.75 7.36
N VAL A 140 6.79 -5.38 8.33
CA VAL A 140 5.37 -5.77 8.19
C VAL A 140 4.44 -4.55 8.22
N ALA A 141 4.75 -3.51 9.01
CA ALA A 141 4.00 -2.26 8.98
C ALA A 141 4.15 -1.53 7.63
N SER A 142 5.35 -1.56 7.04
CA SER A 142 5.58 -1.02 5.70
C SER A 142 4.79 -1.82 4.65
N HIS A 143 4.77 -3.16 4.74
CA HIS A 143 3.93 -4.00 3.89
C HIS A 143 2.43 -3.66 4.05
N LEU A 144 1.96 -3.44 5.27
CA LEU A 144 0.57 -3.01 5.51
C LEU A 144 0.27 -1.68 4.81
N ILE A 145 1.17 -0.69 4.87
CA ILE A 145 1.01 0.59 4.16
C ILE A 145 0.94 0.37 2.64
N TYR A 146 1.83 -0.47 2.08
CA TYR A 146 1.84 -0.82 0.66
C TYR A 146 0.47 -1.32 0.19
N ILE A 147 -0.10 -2.34 0.85
CA ILE A 147 -1.39 -2.90 0.44
C ILE A 147 -2.55 -1.96 0.77
N ALA A 148 -2.55 -1.32 1.94
CA ALA A 148 -3.68 -0.49 2.38
C ALA A 148 -3.85 0.79 1.56
N SER A 149 -2.76 1.34 1.01
CA SER A 149 -2.79 2.54 0.16
C SER A 149 -3.22 2.27 -1.28
N PHE A 150 -3.16 1.01 -1.75
CA PHE A 150 -3.54 0.65 -3.10
C PHE A 150 -5.02 0.95 -3.38
N ALA A 151 -5.26 1.81 -4.36
CA ALA A 151 -6.61 2.21 -4.80
C ALA A 151 -7.56 2.60 -3.65
N ASN A 152 -7.04 3.28 -2.62
CA ASN A 152 -7.82 3.69 -1.46
C ASN A 152 -7.44 5.10 -1.00
N GLU A 153 -8.24 6.10 -1.41
CA GLU A 153 -8.01 7.52 -1.12
C GLU A 153 -7.79 7.78 0.38
N GLN A 154 -8.67 7.23 1.22
CA GLN A 154 -8.66 7.51 2.65
C GLN A 154 -7.39 6.99 3.32
N ASN A 155 -6.96 5.77 2.99
CA ASN A 155 -5.72 5.22 3.50
C ASN A 155 -4.50 5.97 2.96
N HIS A 156 -4.52 6.26 1.67
CA HIS A 156 -3.44 6.99 1.02
C HIS A 156 -3.21 8.37 1.64
N GLN A 157 -4.26 9.19 1.75
CA GLN A 157 -4.20 10.50 2.42
C GLN A 157 -3.89 10.37 3.91
N GLY A 158 -4.48 9.39 4.60
CA GLY A 158 -4.27 9.16 6.02
C GLY A 158 -2.82 8.85 6.36
N PHE A 159 -2.16 7.97 5.60
CA PHE A 159 -0.74 7.66 5.77
C PHE A 159 0.16 8.83 5.42
N TYR A 160 -0.13 9.55 4.33
CA TYR A 160 0.61 10.76 3.98
C TYR A 160 0.57 11.79 5.12
N GLN A 161 -0.63 12.13 5.63
CA GLN A 161 -0.81 13.07 6.74
C GLN A 161 -0.18 12.58 8.05
N ALA A 162 -0.06 11.26 8.23
CA ALA A 162 0.60 10.67 9.38
C ALA A 162 2.15 10.74 9.32
N GLY A 163 2.73 11.21 8.21
CA GLY A 163 4.19 11.30 8.02
C GLY A 163 4.82 9.96 7.62
N ALA A 164 4.12 9.18 6.80
CA ALA A 164 4.65 7.91 6.26
C ALA A 164 5.86 8.13 5.34
N VAL A 165 5.88 9.21 4.55
CA VAL A 165 6.93 9.45 3.54
C VAL A 165 8.30 9.54 4.22
N GLU A 166 8.43 10.35 5.27
CA GLU A 166 9.66 10.48 6.03
C GLU A 166 10.03 9.17 6.75
N ALA A 167 9.04 8.47 7.33
CA ALA A 167 9.25 7.21 8.04
C ALA A 167 9.85 6.12 7.14
N LEU A 168 9.29 5.97 5.93
CA LEU A 168 9.73 4.98 4.95
C LEU A 168 11.08 5.38 4.37
N ALA A 169 11.29 6.67 4.11
CA ALA A 169 12.56 7.17 3.61
C ALA A 169 13.71 6.96 4.60
N ASP A 170 13.49 7.13 5.90
CA ASP A 170 14.47 6.87 6.95
C ASP A 170 15.02 5.43 6.88
N ILE A 171 14.15 4.45 6.61
CA ILE A 171 14.54 3.04 6.39
C ILE A 171 15.33 2.88 5.08
N ILE A 172 14.85 3.46 3.98
CA ILE A 172 15.46 3.33 2.65
C ILE A 172 16.87 3.91 2.62
N VAL A 173 17.12 5.01 3.35
CA VAL A 173 18.44 5.65 3.40
C VAL A 173 19.41 4.98 4.38
N ASP A 174 18.91 4.16 5.31
CA ASP A 174 19.73 3.40 6.23
C ASP A 174 20.30 2.13 5.56
N LYS A 175 21.60 2.17 5.25
CA LYS A 175 22.33 1.02 4.67
C LYS A 175 22.46 -0.17 5.61
N THR A 176 22.10 -0.02 6.89
CA THR A 176 22.14 -1.08 7.90
C THR A 176 20.80 -1.77 8.12
N ALA A 177 19.71 -1.23 7.55
CA ALA A 177 18.39 -1.85 7.58
C ALA A 177 18.39 -3.23 6.89
N LEU A 178 17.52 -4.13 7.33
CA LEU A 178 17.38 -5.44 6.70
C LEU A 178 16.81 -5.30 5.28
N ALA A 179 17.17 -6.22 4.40
CA ALA A 179 16.70 -6.18 3.01
C ALA A 179 15.16 -6.17 2.89
N VAL A 180 14.46 -6.97 3.71
CA VAL A 180 13.00 -7.00 3.77
C VAL A 180 12.38 -5.69 4.26
N GLU A 181 13.05 -4.96 5.17
CA GLU A 181 12.59 -3.65 5.61
C GLU A 181 12.68 -2.64 4.47
N VAL A 182 13.85 -2.57 3.81
CA VAL A 182 14.07 -1.65 2.69
C VAL A 182 13.12 -1.95 1.54
N MET A 183 12.94 -3.23 1.21
CA MET A 183 12.02 -3.67 0.15
C MET A 183 10.59 -3.19 0.43
N TRP A 184 10.05 -3.46 1.63
CA TRP A 184 8.68 -3.04 1.94
C TRP A 184 8.55 -1.54 2.12
N ALA A 185 9.58 -0.86 2.63
CA ALA A 185 9.57 0.59 2.74
C ALA A 185 9.53 1.25 1.35
N ALA A 186 10.34 0.76 0.40
CA ALA A 186 10.34 1.22 -0.98
C ALA A 186 9.01 0.90 -1.70
N ALA A 187 8.45 -0.30 -1.50
CA ALA A 187 7.16 -0.67 -2.08
C ALA A 187 6.01 0.20 -1.54
N ALA A 188 6.00 0.46 -0.23
CA ALA A 188 5.01 1.36 0.38
C ALA A 188 5.13 2.79 -0.17
N LEU A 189 6.35 3.29 -0.34
CA LEU A 189 6.60 4.59 -0.96
C LEU A 189 6.13 4.62 -2.42
N GLN A 190 6.37 3.54 -3.18
CA GLN A 190 5.85 3.38 -4.54
C GLN A 190 4.33 3.57 -4.55
N ASN A 191 3.56 2.81 -3.76
CA ASN A 191 2.10 2.90 -3.80
C ASN A 191 1.56 4.24 -3.30
N LEU A 192 2.19 4.87 -2.32
CA LEU A 192 1.83 6.23 -1.89
C LEU A 192 2.20 7.29 -2.95
N ALA A 193 3.20 7.06 -3.79
CA ALA A 193 3.58 7.95 -4.87
C ALA A 193 2.73 7.74 -6.14
N ALA A 194 2.02 6.61 -6.23
CA ALA A 194 1.13 6.27 -7.33
C ALA A 194 -0.15 7.12 -7.31
N SER A 195 -0.89 7.11 -8.41
CA SER A 195 -2.19 7.79 -8.49
C SER A 195 -3.22 6.83 -9.04
N TYR A 196 -4.37 6.76 -8.39
CA TYR A 196 -5.40 5.74 -8.62
C TYR A 196 -6.73 6.41 -8.99
N CYS A 197 -7.56 5.71 -9.77
CA CYS A 197 -8.87 6.17 -10.23
C CYS A 197 -9.99 5.23 -9.80
N ALA A 198 -11.24 5.67 -9.89
CA ALA A 198 -12.44 4.97 -9.44
C ALA A 198 -13.00 4.08 -10.55
N THR A 199 -12.18 3.17 -11.05
CA THR A 199 -12.67 2.08 -11.91
C THR A 199 -13.24 0.96 -11.03
N ARG A 200 -14.22 0.22 -11.52
CA ARG A 200 -15.03 -0.69 -10.70
C ARG A 200 -14.22 -1.88 -10.18
N HIS A 201 -13.16 -2.25 -10.88
CA HIS A 201 -12.45 -3.51 -10.63
C HIS A 201 -11.02 -3.37 -10.13
N ASP A 202 -10.26 -2.37 -10.55
CA ASP A 202 -8.81 -2.38 -10.33
C ASP A 202 -8.19 -1.06 -9.85
N GLY A 203 -8.97 0.02 -9.79
CA GLY A 203 -8.49 1.32 -9.37
C GLY A 203 -7.58 2.04 -10.38
N ARG A 204 -7.54 1.60 -11.63
CA ARG A 204 -6.60 2.09 -12.66
C ARG A 204 -7.08 3.37 -13.33
N CYS A 205 -6.14 4.25 -13.66
CA CYS A 205 -6.44 5.57 -14.24
C CYS A 205 -6.20 5.63 -15.74
N TYR A 206 -7.23 5.90 -16.55
CA TYR A 206 -7.08 6.16 -17.99
C TYR A 206 -6.78 7.64 -18.31
N TRP A 207 -5.55 7.99 -18.71
CA TRP A 207 -5.12 9.34 -19.14
C TRP A 207 -4.37 9.37 -20.49
N THR A 208 -4.01 10.57 -20.96
CA THR A 208 -3.12 10.75 -22.13
C THR A 208 -2.05 11.78 -21.80
N TRP A 209 -0.78 11.45 -22.02
CA TRP A 209 0.33 12.39 -21.81
C TRP A 209 0.42 13.37 -22.98
N ASN A 210 0.25 14.67 -22.72
CA ASN A 210 0.41 15.68 -23.76
C ASN A 210 1.84 16.26 -23.87
N GLY A 211 2.80 15.82 -23.05
CA GLY A 211 4.21 16.20 -23.04
C GLY A 211 4.55 17.66 -22.70
N LYS A 212 3.57 18.57 -22.66
CA LYS A 212 3.80 20.03 -22.71
C LYS A 212 4.05 20.71 -21.37
N ASP A 213 3.59 20.11 -20.26
CA ASP A 213 3.67 20.72 -18.92
C ASP A 213 4.83 20.14 -18.08
N ASP A 214 5.37 20.91 -17.15
CA ASP A 214 6.53 20.52 -16.31
C ASP A 214 6.21 19.44 -15.25
N HIS A 215 4.94 19.06 -15.12
CA HIS A 215 4.44 17.99 -14.26
C HIS A 215 3.24 17.34 -14.95
N VAL A 216 2.92 16.09 -14.60
CA VAL A 216 1.70 15.43 -15.09
C VAL A 216 0.49 16.04 -14.37
N THR A 217 -0.18 17.00 -15.00
CA THR A 217 -1.46 17.50 -14.48
C THR A 217 -2.58 16.56 -14.92
N VAL A 218 -3.02 15.69 -14.01
CA VAL A 218 -4.14 14.78 -14.27
C VAL A 218 -5.44 15.61 -14.26
N ASN A 219 -6.13 15.70 -15.39
CA ASN A 219 -7.38 16.46 -15.49
C ASN A 219 -8.53 15.72 -14.79
N THR A 220 -8.72 16.01 -13.50
CA THR A 220 -9.76 15.43 -12.62
C THR A 220 -11.19 15.64 -13.11
N LYS A 221 -11.47 16.61 -14.00
CA LYS A 221 -12.84 16.82 -14.52
C LYS A 221 -13.29 15.75 -15.50
N LYS A 222 -12.37 14.94 -16.01
CA LYS A 222 -12.62 13.87 -16.98
C LYS A 222 -12.19 12.49 -16.50
N MET A 223 -11.62 12.41 -15.31
CA MET A 223 -11.09 11.17 -14.75
C MET A 223 -11.54 11.06 -13.30
N PRO A 224 -12.09 9.92 -12.88
CA PRO A 224 -12.48 9.71 -11.50
C PRO A 224 -11.25 9.42 -10.64
N ILE A 225 -10.27 10.31 -10.54
CA ILE A 225 -9.13 10.09 -9.64
C ILE A 225 -9.68 9.93 -8.21
N ILE A 226 -9.37 8.80 -7.58
CA ILE A 226 -9.64 8.58 -6.16
C ILE A 226 -8.43 8.97 -5.33
N SER A 227 -7.20 8.77 -5.82
CA SER A 227 -6.01 9.13 -5.07
C SER A 227 -4.98 9.84 -5.94
N ASP A 228 -4.58 11.05 -5.54
CA ASP A 228 -3.48 11.78 -6.15
C ASP A 228 -2.19 11.57 -5.33
N GLY A 229 -1.19 10.96 -5.97
CA GLY A 229 0.14 10.71 -5.42
C GLY A 229 1.08 11.91 -5.46
N SER A 230 0.69 13.01 -6.12
CA SER A 230 1.53 14.20 -6.28
C SER A 230 2.08 14.75 -4.95
N PRO A 231 1.32 14.82 -3.84
CA PRO A 231 1.86 15.32 -2.58
C PRO A 231 2.98 14.44 -2.02
N VAL A 232 2.85 13.12 -2.18
CA VAL A 232 3.87 12.15 -1.74
C VAL A 232 5.11 12.26 -2.60
N ARG A 233 4.96 12.34 -3.94
CA ARG A 233 6.09 12.51 -4.86
C ARG A 233 6.88 13.76 -4.51
N LEU A 234 6.21 14.91 -4.38
CA LEU A 234 6.86 16.16 -4.02
C LEU A 234 7.55 16.09 -2.66
N ALA A 235 6.90 15.52 -1.64
CA ALA A 235 7.52 15.34 -0.31
C ALA A 235 8.77 14.45 -0.37
N ALA A 236 8.74 13.37 -1.15
CA ALA A 236 9.87 12.47 -1.32
C ALA A 236 11.07 13.15 -2.02
N LEU A 237 10.83 14.05 -2.97
CA LEU A 237 11.91 14.80 -3.65
C LEU A 237 12.67 15.74 -2.70
N GLU A 238 12.03 16.19 -1.62
CA GLU A 238 12.66 17.04 -0.60
C GLU A 238 13.52 16.25 0.40
N ILE A 239 13.45 14.91 0.40
CA ILE A 239 14.21 14.08 1.36
C ILE A 239 15.65 13.87 0.88
N PRO A 240 16.66 14.32 1.64
CA PRO A 240 18.05 14.17 1.24
C PRO A 240 18.44 12.70 1.06
N ASN A 241 19.19 12.41 -0.01
CA ASN A 241 19.71 11.09 -0.34
C ASN A 241 18.67 9.99 -0.65
N LEU A 242 17.36 10.29 -0.64
CA LEU A 242 16.36 9.27 -0.94
C LEU A 242 16.53 8.71 -2.37
N ILE A 243 16.58 9.58 -3.38
CA ILE A 243 16.80 9.16 -4.78
C ILE A 243 18.13 8.42 -4.95
N PRO A 244 19.30 8.96 -4.52
CA PRO A 244 20.57 8.22 -4.59
C PRO A 244 20.54 6.85 -3.91
N MET A 245 19.78 6.68 -2.83
CA MET A 245 19.66 5.40 -2.15
C MET A 245 18.73 4.44 -2.87
N LEU A 246 17.59 4.90 -3.39
CA LEU A 246 16.74 4.10 -4.29
C LEU A 246 17.52 3.64 -5.53
N GLN A 247 18.34 4.52 -6.11
CA GLN A 247 19.25 4.20 -7.22
C GLN A 247 20.28 3.12 -6.85
N TYR A 248 20.84 3.18 -5.65
CA TYR A 248 21.76 2.17 -5.13
C TYR A 248 21.06 0.81 -4.96
N TRP A 249 19.84 0.80 -4.42
CA TRP A 249 19.05 -0.40 -4.19
C TRP A 249 18.56 -1.04 -5.49
N ALA A 250 18.15 -0.23 -6.47
CA ALA A 250 17.82 -0.68 -7.83
C ALA A 250 18.98 -1.45 -8.49
N CYS A 251 20.22 -1.07 -8.18
CA CYS A 251 21.43 -1.72 -8.69
C CYS A 251 21.85 -3.00 -7.93
N GLN A 252 21.05 -3.50 -6.98
CA GLN A 252 21.34 -4.79 -6.32
C GLN A 252 20.80 -6.01 -7.11
N GLY A 253 20.07 -5.77 -8.20
CA GLY A 253 19.56 -6.79 -9.13
C GLY A 253 19.91 -6.45 -10.58
N PRO A 254 19.23 -7.06 -11.58
CA PRO A 254 18.12 -8.01 -11.45
C PRO A 254 18.55 -9.35 -10.86
N VAL A 255 17.57 -10.17 -10.50
CA VAL A 255 17.83 -11.56 -10.12
C VAL A 255 18.20 -12.39 -11.36
N PRO A 256 19.41 -12.99 -11.42
CA PRO A 256 19.88 -13.61 -12.66
C PRO A 256 19.25 -14.99 -12.92
N GLY A 257 18.94 -15.28 -14.18
CA GLY A 257 18.55 -16.60 -14.67
C GLY A 257 17.04 -16.86 -14.67
N PRO A 258 16.61 -18.04 -15.17
CA PRO A 258 15.19 -18.32 -15.44
C PRO A 258 14.39 -18.55 -14.15
N ALA A 259 13.06 -18.43 -14.27
CA ALA A 259 12.08 -18.80 -13.25
C ALA A 259 12.17 -20.28 -12.85
N LYS A 260 12.70 -20.55 -11.66
CA LYS A 260 12.81 -21.89 -11.07
C LYS A 260 12.81 -21.79 -9.55
N LYS A 261 12.35 -22.84 -8.87
CA LYS A 261 12.17 -22.90 -7.39
C LYS A 261 13.37 -22.48 -6.52
N GLY A 262 14.59 -22.49 -7.04
CA GLY A 262 15.80 -22.06 -6.34
C GLY A 262 16.31 -20.67 -6.72
N ASN A 263 15.67 -20.00 -7.69
CA ASN A 263 15.96 -18.63 -8.07
C ASN A 263 15.04 -17.69 -7.31
N ILE A 264 15.56 -16.59 -6.75
CA ILE A 264 14.81 -15.74 -5.82
C ILE A 264 14.15 -14.61 -6.61
N LEU A 265 13.36 -14.96 -7.62
CA LEU A 265 12.57 -13.98 -8.38
C LEU A 265 11.53 -13.38 -7.42
N PRO A 266 11.62 -12.08 -7.06
CA PRO A 266 10.81 -11.50 -5.99
C PRO A 266 9.31 -11.62 -6.26
N GLY A 267 8.91 -11.54 -7.53
CA GLY A 267 7.54 -11.65 -7.97
C GLY A 267 7.00 -13.07 -8.08
N GLU A 268 7.83 -14.12 -7.94
CA GLU A 268 7.38 -15.50 -8.14
C GLU A 268 7.84 -16.49 -7.06
N ASN A 269 9.13 -16.44 -6.72
CA ASN A 269 9.81 -17.52 -6.01
C ASN A 269 10.43 -17.10 -4.67
N ALA A 270 10.35 -15.82 -4.31
CA ALA A 270 10.84 -15.32 -3.02
C ALA A 270 9.93 -15.76 -1.85
N VAL A 271 10.55 -16.31 -0.80
CA VAL A 271 9.88 -16.98 0.32
C VAL A 271 10.18 -16.28 1.64
N ALA A 272 9.13 -15.97 2.39
CA ALA A 272 9.19 -15.22 3.64
C ALA A 272 9.97 -16.00 4.70
N GLY A 273 10.83 -15.33 5.45
CA GLY A 273 11.75 -15.93 6.42
C GLY A 273 13.01 -16.53 5.78
N ARG A 274 12.93 -17.08 4.55
CA ARG A 274 14.09 -17.62 3.83
C ARG A 274 14.90 -16.50 3.18
N ASP A 275 14.23 -15.61 2.46
CA ASP A 275 14.88 -14.64 1.57
C ASP A 275 14.91 -13.22 2.16
N ASP A 276 14.38 -12.99 3.36
CA ASP A 276 14.24 -11.68 4.02
C ASP A 276 15.55 -10.87 4.15
N LYS A 277 16.69 -11.55 4.09
CA LYS A 277 18.03 -10.94 4.19
C LYS A 277 18.72 -10.76 2.83
N ASN A 278 18.14 -11.26 1.75
CA ASN A 278 18.75 -11.19 0.44
C ASN A 278 18.49 -9.82 -0.20
N PRO A 279 19.51 -8.99 -0.49
CA PRO A 279 19.29 -7.69 -1.11
C PRO A 279 18.67 -7.76 -2.51
N ALA A 280 18.69 -8.92 -3.17
CA ALA A 280 18.09 -9.12 -4.48
C ALA A 280 16.55 -9.06 -4.48
N ILE A 281 15.90 -9.00 -3.31
CA ILE A 281 14.44 -8.79 -3.21
C ILE A 281 14.04 -7.31 -3.31
N ILE A 282 14.98 -6.39 -3.17
CA ILE A 282 14.75 -4.93 -3.10
C ILE A 282 14.54 -4.26 -4.49
N PRO A 283 15.25 -4.64 -5.57
CA PRO A 283 15.30 -3.86 -6.80
C PRO A 283 13.95 -3.49 -7.40
N TRP A 284 13.01 -4.43 -7.51
CA TRP A 284 11.67 -4.14 -8.06
C TRP A 284 10.97 -3.00 -7.32
N ALA A 285 11.03 -2.99 -5.98
CA ALA A 285 10.38 -2.00 -5.14
C ALA A 285 11.09 -0.64 -5.23
N ALA A 286 12.42 -0.65 -5.23
CA ALA A 286 13.21 0.58 -5.39
C ALA A 286 12.97 1.25 -6.75
N VAL A 287 12.92 0.45 -7.83
CA VAL A 287 12.67 0.93 -9.19
C VAL A 287 11.22 1.37 -9.35
N GLY A 288 10.27 0.66 -8.73
CA GLY A 288 8.87 1.06 -8.72
C GLY A 288 8.65 2.39 -7.99
N ALA A 289 9.37 2.66 -6.89
CA ALA A 289 9.36 3.97 -6.25
C ALA A 289 9.94 5.04 -7.18
N LEU A 290 11.11 4.80 -7.80
CA LEU A 290 11.72 5.72 -8.77
C LEU A 290 10.80 5.99 -9.96
N LYS A 291 10.09 4.97 -10.46
CA LYS A 291 9.11 5.10 -11.55
C LYS A 291 8.06 6.14 -11.22
N ASN A 292 7.45 6.02 -10.05
CA ASN A 292 6.40 6.95 -9.66
C ASN A 292 6.97 8.35 -9.39
N LEU A 293 8.17 8.46 -8.80
CA LEU A 293 8.85 9.76 -8.67
C LEU A 293 9.21 10.41 -10.01
N ALA A 294 9.48 9.61 -11.05
CA ALA A 294 9.76 10.09 -12.41
C ALA A 294 8.53 10.72 -13.10
N LEU A 295 7.34 10.65 -12.51
CA LEU A 295 6.19 11.42 -12.98
C LEU A 295 6.36 12.94 -12.75
N GLU A 296 7.23 13.33 -11.80
CA GLU A 296 7.61 14.71 -11.59
C GLU A 296 8.87 15.03 -12.42
N LYS A 297 8.78 15.84 -13.49
CA LYS A 297 9.94 16.09 -14.38
C LYS A 297 11.15 16.68 -13.64
N ALA A 298 10.93 17.40 -12.55
CA ALA A 298 11.99 17.92 -11.69
C ALA A 298 12.89 16.81 -11.10
N SER A 299 12.39 15.59 -10.98
CA SER A 299 13.15 14.43 -10.51
C SER A 299 14.02 13.81 -11.60
N HIS A 300 13.73 14.05 -12.88
CA HIS A 300 14.43 13.39 -14.00
C HIS A 300 15.95 13.55 -13.93
N PRO A 301 16.54 14.74 -13.74
CA PRO A 301 18.00 14.86 -13.66
C PRO A 301 18.61 14.21 -12.42
N LEU A 302 17.81 13.91 -11.39
CA LEU A 302 18.25 13.22 -10.18
C LEU A 302 18.23 11.70 -10.37
N ILE A 303 17.21 11.19 -11.07
CA ILE A 303 17.01 9.75 -11.31
C ILE A 303 17.81 9.28 -12.53
N ASP A 304 17.87 10.10 -13.58
CA ASP A 304 18.67 9.90 -14.77
C ASP A 304 20.15 10.14 -14.45
N GLY A 305 20.91 9.05 -14.34
CA GLY A 305 22.27 9.12 -13.81
C GLY A 305 23.05 7.81 -13.93
N PRO A 306 24.06 7.59 -13.07
CA PRO A 306 24.96 6.43 -13.15
C PRO A 306 24.25 5.07 -13.09
N SER A 307 23.06 5.02 -12.50
CA SER A 307 22.27 3.79 -12.36
C SER A 307 21.48 3.39 -13.61
N MET A 308 21.57 4.16 -14.71
CA MET A 308 20.83 3.86 -15.96
C MET A 308 21.08 2.43 -16.46
N LYS A 309 22.33 1.95 -16.37
CA LYS A 309 22.68 0.58 -16.74
C LYS A 309 21.86 -0.46 -15.95
N CYS A 310 21.62 -0.21 -14.66
CA CYS A 310 20.86 -1.13 -13.81
C CYS A 310 19.39 -1.16 -14.24
N TYR A 311 18.79 -0.01 -14.56
CA TYR A 311 17.39 0.04 -15.03
C TYR A 311 17.19 -0.74 -16.33
N CYS A 312 18.14 -0.63 -17.26
CA CYS A 312 18.10 -1.40 -18.50
C CYS A 312 18.27 -2.89 -18.24
N GLN A 313 19.11 -3.29 -17.29
CA GLN A 313 19.20 -4.70 -16.89
C GLN A 313 17.92 -5.21 -16.24
N LEU A 314 17.24 -4.40 -15.43
CA LEU A 314 15.98 -4.76 -14.79
C LEU A 314 14.84 -4.91 -15.80
N LYS A 315 14.77 -4.02 -16.80
CA LYS A 315 13.85 -4.14 -17.95
C LYS A 315 14.00 -5.49 -18.65
N ASP A 316 15.20 -6.05 -18.71
CA ASP A 316 15.44 -7.36 -19.35
C ASP A 316 15.41 -8.53 -18.34
N SER A 317 14.84 -8.34 -17.14
CA SER A 317 14.77 -9.38 -16.11
C SER A 317 13.79 -10.49 -16.47
N TYR A 318 14.05 -11.70 -15.98
CA TYR A 318 13.08 -12.80 -16.03
C TYR A 318 11.97 -12.68 -14.97
N ASP A 319 12.16 -11.82 -13.97
CA ASP A 319 11.13 -11.51 -13.00
C ASP A 319 10.22 -10.42 -13.55
N TRP A 320 8.93 -10.72 -13.70
CA TRP A 320 7.96 -9.81 -14.30
C TRP A 320 7.81 -8.49 -13.53
N LEU A 321 8.01 -8.47 -12.20
CA LEU A 321 7.97 -7.23 -11.44
C LEU A 321 9.18 -6.35 -11.78
N GLU A 322 10.38 -6.92 -11.73
CA GLU A 322 11.61 -6.19 -12.07
C GLU A 322 11.55 -5.62 -13.50
N GLU A 323 11.14 -6.45 -14.47
CA GLU A 323 10.95 -6.09 -15.87
C GLU A 323 9.95 -4.95 -16.02
N LEU A 324 8.73 -5.12 -15.49
CA LEU A 324 7.68 -4.12 -15.61
C LEU A 324 8.11 -2.78 -15.00
N LYS A 325 8.65 -2.78 -13.77
CA LYS A 325 9.07 -1.53 -13.12
C LYS A 325 10.24 -0.87 -13.86
N GLY A 326 11.21 -1.66 -14.35
CA GLY A 326 12.34 -1.16 -15.12
C GLY A 326 11.91 -0.53 -16.45
N ASN A 327 11.05 -1.23 -17.18
CA ASN A 327 10.50 -0.79 -18.45
C ASN A 327 9.75 0.55 -18.32
N ASP A 328 8.89 0.65 -17.31
CA ASP A 328 8.11 1.86 -17.08
C ASP A 328 8.96 3.07 -16.67
N LEU A 329 9.93 2.86 -15.77
CA LEU A 329 10.85 3.92 -15.37
C LEU A 329 11.59 4.49 -16.59
N LEU A 330 12.08 3.61 -17.47
CA LEU A 330 12.77 4.00 -18.69
C LEU A 330 11.86 4.75 -19.67
N LEU A 331 10.57 4.41 -19.73
CA LEU A 331 9.63 5.15 -20.56
C LEU A 331 9.51 6.61 -20.12
N PHE A 332 9.46 6.87 -18.81
CA PHE A 332 9.34 8.24 -18.29
C PHE A 332 10.62 9.05 -18.44
N LEU A 333 11.78 8.42 -18.26
CA LEU A 333 13.07 9.12 -18.31
C LEU A 333 13.60 9.27 -19.73
N ARG A 334 13.52 8.20 -20.54
CA ARG A 334 14.24 8.05 -21.80
C ARG A 334 13.47 7.20 -22.82
N PRO A 335 12.33 7.69 -23.34
CA PRO A 335 11.47 6.94 -24.27
C PRO A 335 12.13 6.62 -25.64
N HIS A 336 13.34 7.10 -25.90
CA HIS A 336 14.04 6.97 -27.18
C HIS A 336 15.50 6.45 -27.05
N ASP A 337 15.91 5.94 -25.89
CA ASP A 337 17.30 5.54 -25.63
C ASP A 337 17.65 4.12 -26.14
N PRO A 338 18.88 3.84 -26.61
CA PRO A 338 19.32 2.52 -27.05
C PRO A 338 19.21 1.36 -26.04
N CYS A 339 18.81 1.57 -24.78
CA CYS A 339 18.28 0.45 -23.98
C CYS A 339 17.07 -0.25 -24.64
N TRP A 340 16.48 0.35 -25.67
CA TRP A 340 15.42 -0.18 -26.52
C TRP A 340 15.92 -0.81 -27.84
N ASN A 341 17.17 -1.30 -27.91
CA ASN A 341 17.80 -1.85 -29.13
C ASN A 341 17.21 -3.20 -29.62
N ASP A 342 15.89 -3.31 -29.75
CA ASP A 342 15.23 -4.29 -30.60
C ASP A 342 14.61 -3.57 -31.80
N GLU A 343 14.99 -3.98 -33.01
CA GLU A 343 14.74 -3.30 -34.29
C GLU A 343 13.28 -3.27 -34.76
N GLU A 344 12.30 -3.65 -33.94
CA GLU A 344 10.88 -3.57 -34.27
C GLU A 344 10.09 -2.95 -33.12
N TYR A 345 10.12 -1.62 -33.03
CA TYR A 345 8.91 -0.91 -32.64
C TYR A 345 7.91 -1.06 -33.80
N THR A 346 7.21 -2.21 -33.87
CA THR A 346 5.79 -2.10 -34.17
C THR A 346 5.25 -1.10 -33.15
N ALA A 347 4.43 -0.16 -33.59
CA ALA A 347 3.80 0.77 -32.68
C ALA A 347 3.10 -0.07 -31.61
N LEU A 348 3.74 -0.21 -30.44
CA LEU A 348 3.05 -0.65 -29.26
C LEU A 348 1.90 0.36 -29.18
N CYS A 349 0.68 -0.12 -29.33
CA CYS A 349 -0.47 0.57 -28.78
C CYS A 349 -0.26 0.52 -27.26
N ILE A 350 0.69 1.33 -26.79
CA ILE A 350 0.88 1.62 -25.38
C ILE A 350 -0.33 2.48 -25.09
N ASP A 351 -1.33 1.89 -24.47
CA ASP A 351 -2.36 2.68 -23.86
C ASP A 351 -1.65 3.64 -22.90
N ASP A 352 -1.66 4.93 -23.23
CA ASP A 352 -1.15 6.06 -22.43
C ASP A 352 -1.90 6.20 -21.08
N LEU A 353 -2.66 5.16 -20.69
CA LEU A 353 -3.80 5.15 -19.80
C LEU A 353 -3.52 4.44 -18.47
N PHE A 354 -2.28 4.46 -17.97
CA PHE A 354 -1.95 3.94 -16.64
C PHE A 354 -0.93 4.83 -15.95
N LEU A 355 -1.31 5.45 -14.82
CA LEU A 355 -0.42 6.36 -14.07
C LEU A 355 0.65 5.58 -13.31
N ASP A 356 0.40 4.30 -13.04
CA ASP A 356 1.27 3.40 -12.29
C ASP A 356 1.71 2.15 -13.08
N LYS A 357 1.25 1.97 -14.32
CA LYS A 357 1.62 0.87 -15.24
C LYS A 357 1.78 -0.51 -14.57
N GLU A 358 0.95 -0.86 -13.58
CA GLU A 358 0.94 -2.23 -13.03
C GLU A 358 0.22 -3.24 -13.95
N GLY A 359 0.31 -3.03 -15.27
CA GLY A 359 -0.45 -3.71 -16.31
C GLY A 359 0.41 -4.61 -17.19
N TYR A 360 -0.14 -5.79 -17.46
CA TYR A 360 0.36 -6.87 -18.29
C TYR A 360 0.51 -6.46 -19.78
N TYR A 361 1.32 -7.21 -20.53
CA TYR A 361 1.54 -7.04 -21.97
C TYR A 361 0.23 -7.10 -22.78
N CYS A 362 0.12 -6.23 -23.79
CA CYS A 362 -1.01 -6.19 -24.73
C CYS A 362 -1.19 -7.49 -25.53
N ASP A 363 -0.19 -8.36 -25.56
CA ASP A 363 -0.24 -9.66 -26.21
C ASP A 363 -1.14 -10.67 -25.45
N GLY A 364 -1.60 -10.31 -24.25
CA GLY A 364 -2.48 -11.11 -23.40
C GLY A 364 -3.95 -10.70 -23.38
N TYR A 365 -4.32 -9.57 -23.99
CA TYR A 365 -5.71 -9.15 -24.19
C TYR A 365 -5.89 -8.72 -25.65
N GLU A 366 -6.90 -9.29 -26.32
CA GLU A 366 -7.47 -8.71 -27.54
C GLU A 366 -8.03 -7.30 -27.19
N GLU A 367 -8.45 -6.49 -28.17
CA GLU A 367 -9.08 -5.17 -27.95
C GLU A 367 -9.92 -5.13 -26.66
N ALA A 368 -9.84 -4.04 -25.88
CA ALA A 368 -10.61 -3.86 -24.64
C ALA A 368 -12.00 -4.45 -24.82
N ASP A 369 -12.30 -5.52 -24.09
CA ASP A 369 -13.47 -6.31 -24.40
C ASP A 369 -14.75 -5.53 -24.05
N GLU A 370 -15.91 -6.03 -24.49
CA GLU A 370 -17.19 -5.39 -24.20
C GLU A 370 -17.37 -5.12 -22.68
N GLU A 371 -16.77 -5.93 -21.80
CA GLU A 371 -16.87 -5.79 -20.35
C GLU A 371 -16.01 -4.63 -19.82
N GLU A 372 -14.77 -4.49 -20.29
CA GLU A 372 -13.88 -3.35 -19.99
C GLU A 372 -14.40 -2.04 -20.58
N CYS A 373 -15.19 -2.12 -21.65
CA CYS A 373 -15.82 -0.96 -22.29
C CYS A 373 -17.17 -0.56 -21.69
N GLU A 374 -17.81 -1.49 -20.99
CA GLU A 374 -18.96 -1.27 -20.13
C GLU A 374 -18.56 -0.81 -18.72
N GLU A 375 -17.26 -0.78 -18.40
CA GLU A 375 -16.79 -0.33 -17.09
C GLU A 375 -17.14 1.14 -16.85
N GLU A 376 -18.08 1.34 -15.93
CA GLU A 376 -18.54 2.64 -15.52
C GLU A 376 -17.70 3.17 -14.35
N ASP A 377 -17.35 4.46 -14.41
CA ASP A 377 -16.97 5.25 -13.25
C ASP A 377 -18.00 5.00 -12.12
N ILE A 378 -17.52 4.48 -10.99
CA ILE A 378 -18.38 4.03 -9.88
C ILE A 378 -19.22 5.16 -9.27
N PHE A 379 -18.84 6.41 -9.49
CA PHE A 379 -19.55 7.59 -9.00
C PHE A 379 -20.48 8.21 -10.05
N THR A 380 -20.16 8.08 -11.35
CA THR A 380 -20.91 8.77 -12.40
C THR A 380 -21.74 7.86 -13.30
N GLY A 381 -21.51 6.55 -13.29
CA GLY A 381 -22.22 5.59 -14.14
C GLY A 381 -21.91 5.80 -15.62
N LYS A 382 -20.72 6.32 -15.96
CA LYS A 382 -20.31 6.60 -17.34
C LYS A 382 -19.08 5.75 -17.70
N PRO A 383 -18.95 5.31 -18.96
CA PRO A 383 -17.79 4.54 -19.40
C PRO A 383 -16.47 5.25 -19.04
N ALA A 384 -15.56 4.53 -18.41
CA ALA A 384 -14.28 5.05 -17.93
C ALA A 384 -13.34 5.45 -19.09
N SER A 385 -13.61 4.96 -20.31
CA SER A 385 -12.84 5.28 -21.51
C SER A 385 -13.75 5.34 -22.76
N GLU A 386 -13.97 6.54 -23.31
CA GLU A 386 -14.63 6.72 -24.63
C GLU A 386 -13.68 6.44 -25.83
N LYS A 387 -12.39 6.23 -25.59
CA LYS A 387 -11.36 6.17 -26.66
C LYS A 387 -10.83 4.77 -26.95
N CYS A 388 -10.87 3.84 -26.00
CA CYS A 388 -10.41 2.45 -26.21
C CYS A 388 -11.54 1.51 -26.63
N CYS A 389 -12.78 2.00 -26.58
CA CYS A 389 -14.00 1.24 -26.83
C CYS A 389 -14.56 1.53 -28.22
N GLY A 390 -13.69 1.35 -29.21
CA GLY A 390 -13.93 1.69 -30.63
C GLY A 390 -14.97 0.81 -31.30
#